data_AF-A0A958SWB5-F1
#
_entry.id   AF-A0A958SWB5-F1
#
_cell.length_a   1.000
_cell.length_b   1.000
_cell.length_c   1.000
_cell.angle_alpha   90.00
_cell.angle_beta   90.00
_cell.angle_gamma   90.00
#
_symmetry.space_group_name_H-M   'P 1'
#
loop_
_entity.id
_entity.type
_entity.pdbx_description
1 polymer ?
#
loop_
_entity_poly.entity_id
_entity_poly.type
_entity_poly.pdbx_seq_one_letter_code
_entity_poly.pdbx_strand_id
1 'polypeptide(L)' 'MILISLVISIGYAILILSLIVGFDRVKPFNSEEHEESTRFTILIPFRNEAKNLPYLLKSIASLNYLATHFEVLLI' A
#
# COMPACT_ATOMS: atom_id res chain seq x y z
N MET A 1 19.34 0.66 -37.17
CA MET A 1 19.16 0.10 -35.81
C MET A 1 19.43 1.14 -34.72
N ILE A 2 20.58 1.83 -34.73
CA ILE A 2 20.93 2.85 -33.71
C ILE A 2 19.94 4.03 -33.65
N LEU A 3 19.55 4.61 -34.79
CA LEU A 3 18.60 5.73 -34.83
C LEU A 3 17.23 5.36 -34.27
N ILE A 4 16.73 4.17 -34.59
CA ILE A 4 15.44 3.65 -34.09
C ILE A 4 15.52 3.45 -32.57
N SER A 5 16.62 2.86 -32.08
CA SER A 5 16.86 2.70 -30.65
C SER A 5 16.90 4.05 -29.93
N LEU A 6 17.54 5.07 -30.51
CA LEU A 6 17.62 6.41 -29.93
C LEU A 6 16.24 7.07 -29.80
N VAL A 7 15.40 6.96 -30.84
CA VAL A 7 14.04 7.49 -30.83
C VAL A 7 13.19 6.82 -29.74
N ILE A 8 13.29 5.49 -29.61
CA ILE A 8 12.58 4.75 -28.56
C ILE A 8 13.05 5.19 -27.18
N SER A 9 14.37 5.32 -26.96
CA SER A 9 14.93 5.76 -25.68
C SER A 9 14.48 7.18 -25.31
N ILE A 10 14.44 8.11 -26.27
CA ILE A 10 13.96 9.48 -26.04
C ILE A 10 12.47 9.47 -25.72
N GLY A 11 11.66 8.73 -26.48
CA GLY A 11 10.22 8.60 -26.21
C GLY A 11 9.94 8.03 -24.81
N TYR A 12 10.72 7.03 -24.40
CA TYR A 12 10.62 6.44 -23.07
C TYR A 12 11.00 7.43 -21.96
N ALA A 13 12.06 8.21 -22.15
CA ALA A 13 12.47 9.26 -21.21
C ALA A 13 11.39 10.34 -21.06
N ILE A 14 10.79 10.78 -22.18
CA ILE A 14 9.68 11.75 -22.17
C ILE A 14 8.48 11.18 -21.40
N LEU A 15 8.15 9.91 -21.61
CA LEU A 15 7.04 9.25 -20.94
C LEU A 15 7.27 9.19 -19.42
N ILE A 16 8.49 8.81 -18.98
CA ILE A 16 8.85 8.81 -17.56
C ILE A 16 8.72 10.22 -16.97
N LEU A 17 9.28 11.24 -17.62
CA LEU A 17 9.19 12.63 -17.16
C LEU A 17 7.73 13.10 -17.07
N SER A 18 6.89 12.72 -18.04
CA SER A 18 5.46 13.04 -18.01
C SER A 18 4.75 12.37 -16.83
N LEU A 19 5.10 11.13 -16.50
CA LEU A 19 4.53 10.43 -15.34
C LEU A 19 4.94 11.11 -14.04
N ILE A 20 6.23 11.45 -13.87
CA ILE A 20 6.73 12.15 -12.67
C ILE A 20 5.97 13.45 -12.45
N VAL A 21 5.88 14.29 -13.48
CA VAL A 21 5.12 15.55 -13.40
C VAL A 21 3.63 15.30 -13.13
N GLY A 22 3.07 14.22 -13.67
CA GLY A 22 1.69 13.81 -13.40
C GLY A 22 1.46 13.43 -11.93
N PHE A 23 2.40 12.69 -11.32
CA PHE A 23 2.36 12.31 -9.91
C PHE A 23 2.45 13.51 -8.99
N ASP A 24 3.34 14.47 -9.29
CA ASP A 24 3.48 15.70 -8.49
C ASP A 24 2.22 16.59 -8.52
N ARG A 25 1.39 16.47 -9.56
CA ARG A 25 0.13 17.20 -9.70
C ARG A 25 -1.04 16.55 -8.97
N VAL A 26 -0.87 15.33 -8.47
CA VAL A 26 -1.90 14.68 -7.66
C VAL A 26 -1.98 15.42 -6.34
N LYS A 27 -3.13 16.05 -6.07
CA LYS A 27 -3.36 16.75 -4.81
C LYS A 27 -3.20 15.77 -3.65
N PRO A 28 -2.56 16.17 -2.54
CA PRO A 28 -2.52 15.34 -1.35
C PRO A 28 -3.96 15.06 -0.90
N PHE A 29 -4.23 13.80 -0.58
CA PHE A 29 -5.48 13.42 0.06
C PHE A 29 -5.49 14.04 1.46
N ASN A 30 -6.40 14.97 1.69
CA ASN A 30 -6.58 15.58 2.99
C ASN A 30 -7.66 14.75 3.70
N SER A 31 -7.25 13.74 4.46
CA SER A 31 -8.16 13.07 5.39
C SER A 31 -8.49 14.06 6.50
N GLU A 32 -9.75 14.42 6.67
CA GLU A 32 -10.17 14.99 7.94
C GLU A 32 -9.88 13.96 9.03
N GLU A 33 -9.20 14.37 10.11
CA GLU A 33 -8.97 13.54 11.29
C GLU A 33 -10.32 13.27 11.98
N HIS A 34 -11.06 12.31 11.46
CA HIS A 34 -12.18 11.72 12.17
C HIS A 34 -11.64 10.71 13.18
N GLU A 35 -12.13 10.77 14.41
CA GLU A 35 -11.89 9.70 15.37
C GLU A 35 -12.22 8.36 14.72
N GLU A 36 -11.26 7.45 14.79
CA GLU A 36 -11.26 6.13 14.19
C GLU A 36 -12.47 5.29 14.68
N SER A 37 -13.61 5.44 14.01
CA SER A 37 -14.90 4.87 14.43
C SER A 37 -15.38 3.70 13.55
N THR A 38 -14.63 3.36 12.51
CA THR A 38 -15.03 2.32 11.56
C THR A 38 -14.69 0.94 12.11
N ARG A 39 -15.72 0.14 12.41
CA ARG A 39 -15.49 -1.26 12.78
C ARG A 39 -15.14 -2.10 11.55
N PHE A 40 -14.10 -2.92 11.63
CA PHE A 40 -13.68 -3.79 10.54
C PHE A 40 -13.19 -5.15 11.02
N THR A 41 -13.08 -6.10 10.09
CA THR A 41 -12.54 -7.44 10.36
C THR A 41 -11.33 -7.69 9.48
N ILE A 42 -10.22 -8.11 10.09
CA ILE A 42 -9.01 -8.53 9.39
C ILE A 42 -9.12 -10.03 9.11
N LEU A 43 -9.24 -10.38 7.82
CA LEU A 43 -9.24 -11.77 7.37
C LEU A 43 -7.83 -12.18 6.97
N ILE A 44 -7.27 -13.19 7.63
CA ILE A 44 -5.90 -13.65 7.42
C ILE A 44 -5.94 -15.11 6.98
N PRO A 45 -5.89 -15.40 5.67
CA PRO A 45 -5.69 -16.75 5.20
C PRO A 45 -4.24 -17.18 5.50
N PHE A 46 -4.05 -18.34 6.13
CA PHE A 46 -2.71 -18.83 6.45
C PHE A 46 -2.57 -20.34 6.19
N ARG A 47 -1.46 -20.72 5.54
CA ARG A 47 -1.09 -22.12 5.32
C ARG A 47 0.41 -22.27 5.48
N ASN A 48 0.84 -23.17 6.36
CA ASN A 48 2.26 -23.42 6.65
C ASN A 48 3.05 -22.19 7.17
N GLU A 49 2.38 -21.16 7.70
CA GLU A 49 2.99 -19.90 8.14
C GLU A 49 3.46 -19.90 9.61
N ALA A 50 3.73 -21.07 10.20
CA ALA A 50 4.01 -21.20 11.64
C ALA A 50 5.16 -20.31 12.14
N LYS A 51 6.18 -20.06 11.30
CA LYS A 51 7.33 -19.22 11.64
C LYS A 51 7.01 -17.72 11.59
N ASN A 52 6.08 -17.31 10.73
CA ASN A 52 5.74 -15.91 10.47
C ASN A 52 4.55 -15.43 11.31
N LEU A 53 3.68 -16.36 11.74
CA LEU A 53 2.48 -16.06 12.53
C LEU A 53 2.78 -15.29 13.83
N PRO A 54 3.83 -15.61 14.63
CA PRO A 54 4.12 -14.83 15.85
C PRO A 54 4.48 -13.38 15.55
N TYR A 55 5.21 -13.12 14.47
CA TYR A 55 5.57 -11.76 14.06
C TYR A 55 4.34 -10.98 13.57
N LEU A 56 3.47 -11.64 12.79
CA LEU A 56 2.22 -11.06 12.32
C LEU A 56 1.32 -10.65 13.50
N LEU A 57 1.07 -11.55 14.45
CA LEU A 57 0.24 -11.25 15.62
C LEU A 57 0.83 -10.12 16.46
N LYS A 58 2.16 -10.07 16.60
CA LYS A 58 2.85 -8.96 17.27
C LYS A 58 2.63 -7.62 16.56
N SER A 59 2.67 -7.59 15.22
CA SER A 59 2.40 -6.36 14.46
C SER A 59 0.94 -5.90 14.60
N ILE A 60 -0.02 -6.83 14.61
CA ILE A 60 -1.44 -6.50 14.78
C ILE A 60 -1.70 -5.97 16.19
N ALA A 61 -1.05 -6.53 17.21
CA ALA A 61 -1.12 -6.02 18.58
C ALA A 61 -0.52 -4.62 18.75
N SER A 62 0.31 -4.16 17.80
CA SER A 62 0.90 -2.82 17.81
C SER A 62 0.12 -1.77 17.02
N LEU A 63 -1.06 -2.13 16.47
CA LEU A 63 -1.94 -1.17 15.80
C LEU A 63 -2.39 -0.08 16.79
N ASN A 64 -2.24 1.18 16.38
CA ASN A 64 -2.79 2.32 17.11
C ASN A 64 -4.29 2.45 16.82
N TYR A 65 -5.07 1.45 17.24
CA TYR A 65 -6.51 1.35 16.99
C TYR A 65 -7.20 0.75 18.21
N LEU A 66 -8.44 1.14 18.50
CA LEU A 66 -9.14 0.58 19.65
C LEU A 66 -9.45 -0.90 19.42
N ALA A 67 -9.02 -1.77 20.34
CA ALA A 67 -9.19 -3.23 20.23
C ALA A 67 -10.66 -3.68 20.15
N THR A 68 -11.61 -2.84 20.57
CA THR A 68 -13.05 -3.09 20.45
C THR A 68 -13.62 -2.78 19.07
N HIS A 69 -12.83 -2.18 18.17
CA HIS A 69 -13.26 -1.76 16.85
C HIS A 69 -12.69 -2.61 15.72
N PHE A 70 -11.90 -3.64 16.02
CA PHE A 70 -11.54 -4.61 15.02
C PHE A 70 -11.52 -6.04 15.56
N GLU A 71 -11.73 -6.97 14.64
CA GLU A 71 -11.66 -8.40 14.90
C GLU A 71 -10.68 -9.05 13.93
N VAL A 72 -10.06 -10.17 14.31
CA VAL A 72 -9.12 -10.91 13.47
C VAL A 72 -9.61 -12.33 13.30
N LEU A 73 -9.83 -12.74 12.05
CA LEU A 73 -10.21 -14.10 11.69
C LEU A 73 -9.08 -14.76 10.92
N LEU A 74 -8.50 -15.79 11.53
CA LEU A 74 -7.46 -16.63 10.95
C LEU A 74 -8.13 -17.81 10.24
N ILE A 75 -7.95 -17.91 8.92
CA ILE A 75 -8.62 -18.89 8.04
C ILE A 75 -7.60 -19.79 7.36
#